data_AF-A0A380FZJ5-F1
#
_entry.id   AF-A0A380FZJ5-F1
#
_cell.length_a   1.000
_cell.length_b   1.000
_cell.length_c   1.000
_cell.angle_alpha   90.00
_cell.angle_beta   90.00
_cell.angle_gamma   90.00
#
_symmetry.space_group_name_H-M   'P 1'
#
loop_
_entity.id
_entity.type
_entity.pdbx_description
1 polymer ?
#
loop_
_entity_poly.entity_id
_entity_poly.type
_entity_poly.pdbx_seq_one_letter_code
_entity_poly.pdbx_strand_id
1 'polypeptide(L)' 'MICCVNKHVKYAVENLQTISPQTSFQLKDLLGNSYYNSLDSSEQEFIEFKFHELVLRGEIMNVSIKGMSDEGIYHYLKQY' A
#
# COMPACT_ATOMS: atom_id res chain seq x y z
N MET A 1 -8.90 -14.07 9.00
CA MET A 1 -7.84 -13.41 8.23
C MET A 1 -8.36 -12.64 7.02
N ILE A 2 -9.00 -13.26 6.01
CA ILE A 2 -9.39 -12.58 4.74
C ILE A 2 -10.20 -11.28 4.95
N CYS A 3 -11.11 -11.26 5.93
CA CYS A 3 -11.94 -10.07 6.21
C CYS A 3 -11.14 -8.89 6.81
N CYS A 4 -10.05 -9.17 7.54
CA CYS A 4 -9.19 -8.15 8.14
C CYS A 4 -8.25 -7.52 7.10
N VAL A 5 -7.69 -8.34 6.19
CA VAL A 5 -6.85 -7.89 5.07
C VAL A 5 -7.58 -6.87 4.21
N ASN A 6 -8.80 -7.19 3.78
CA ASN A 6 -9.60 -6.28 2.97
C ASN A 6 -9.87 -4.95 3.70
N LYS A 7 -9.97 -4.98 5.04
CA LYS A 7 -10.11 -3.76 5.85
C LYS A 7 -8.83 -2.91 5.83
N HIS A 8 -7.65 -3.52 5.97
CA HIS A 8 -6.38 -2.79 5.90
C HIS A 8 -6.16 -2.19 4.50
N VAL A 9 -6.39 -2.98 3.44
CA VAL A 9 -6.26 -2.50 2.06
C VAL A 9 -7.24 -1.36 1.78
N LYS A 10 -8.51 -1.49 2.19
CA LYS A 10 -9.51 -0.42 2.07
C LYS A 10 -9.07 0.85 2.80
N TYR A 11 -8.58 0.73 4.02
CA TYR A 11 -8.06 1.85 4.80
C TYR A 11 -6.86 2.52 4.11
N ALA A 12 -5.93 1.74 3.56
CA ALA A 12 -4.80 2.27 2.80
C ALA A 12 -5.26 3.07 1.56
N VAL A 13 -6.21 2.54 0.79
CA VAL A 13 -6.78 3.23 -0.38
C VAL A 13 -7.50 4.52 0.04
N GLU A 14 -8.24 4.50 1.14
CA GLU A 14 -8.91 5.69 1.69
C GLU A 14 -7.91 6.74 2.18
N ASN A 15 -6.73 6.36 2.65
CA ASN A 15 -5.68 7.30 3.06
C ASN A 15 -4.80 7.79 1.90
N LEU A 16 -4.96 7.25 0.69
CA LEU A 16 -4.16 7.69 -0.46
C LEU A 16 -4.30 9.21 -0.73
N GLN A 17 -5.46 9.78 -0.42
CA GLN A 17 -5.75 11.21 -0.54
C GLN A 17 -4.95 12.09 0.44
N THR A 18 -4.34 11.51 1.48
CA THR A 18 -3.43 12.25 2.36
C THR A 18 -2.02 12.35 1.79
N ILE A 19 -1.70 11.58 0.75
CA ILE A 19 -0.40 11.65 0.06
C ILE A 19 -0.46 12.75 -0.98
N SER A 20 0.50 13.67 -0.90
CA SER A 20 0.64 14.74 -1.89
C SER A 20 0.91 14.18 -3.30
N PRO A 21 0.39 14.85 -4.35
CA PRO A 21 0.71 14.50 -5.73
C PRO A 21 2.22 14.50 -5.99
N GLN A 22 2.67 13.68 -6.94
CA GLN A 22 4.07 13.49 -7.35
C GLN A 22 5.00 13.02 -6.23
N THR A 23 4.44 12.48 -5.13
CA THR A 23 5.20 11.97 -4.00
C THR A 23 5.31 10.45 -4.08
N SER A 24 6.50 9.95 -3.78
CA SER A 24 6.73 8.51 -3.65
C SER A 24 6.38 8.04 -2.24
N PHE A 25 5.71 6.91 -2.14
CA PHE A 25 5.24 6.36 -0.86
C PHE A 25 5.31 4.83 -0.87
N GLN A 26 5.24 4.25 0.32
CA GLN A 26 5.06 2.82 0.58
C GLN A 26 3.70 2.57 1.23
N LEU A 27 3.22 1.32 1.24
CA LEU A 27 1.94 0.98 1.86
C LEU A 27 1.91 1.34 3.36
N LYS A 28 3.02 1.14 4.07
CA LYS A 28 3.14 1.50 5.49
C LYS A 28 2.92 3.00 5.77
N ASP A 29 3.15 3.87 4.79
CA ASP A 29 2.88 5.30 4.92
C ASP A 29 1.36 5.58 4.93
N LEU A 30 0.56 4.74 4.27
CA LEU A 30 -0.90 4.83 4.22
C LEU A 30 -1.57 4.20 5.44
N LEU A 31 -0.99 3.11 5.95
CA LEU A 31 -1.49 2.41 7.13
C LEU A 31 -0.99 3.04 8.44
N GLY A 32 0.12 3.77 8.38
CA GLY A 32 0.88 4.26 9.53
C GLY A 32 1.93 3.24 9.98
N ASN A 33 3.19 3.68 10.07
CA ASN A 33 4.33 2.81 10.39
C ASN A 33 4.14 1.99 11.68
N SER A 34 3.64 2.61 12.76
CA SER A 34 3.42 1.91 14.04
C SER A 34 2.36 0.82 13.94
N TYR A 35 1.32 1.05 13.14
CA TYR A 35 0.26 0.07 12.94
C TYR A 35 0.73 -1.07 12.04
N TYR A 36 1.37 -0.74 10.92
CA TYR A 36 1.95 -1.73 10.01
C TYR A 36 2.93 -2.67 10.73
N ASN A 37 3.84 -2.11 11.54
CA ASN A 37 4.81 -2.88 12.32
C ASN A 37 4.19 -3.72 13.45
N SER A 38 2.93 -3.48 13.81
CA SER A 38 2.21 -4.27 14.82
C SER A 38 1.55 -5.53 14.24
N LEU A 39 1.43 -5.60 12.91
CA LEU A 39 0.91 -6.77 12.18
C LEU A 39 1.98 -7.86 12.13
N ASP A 40 1.57 -9.12 12.04
CA ASP A 40 2.51 -10.22 11.83
C ASP A 40 3.09 -10.19 10.39
N SER A 41 4.20 -10.89 10.18
CA SER A 41 4.89 -10.88 8.88
C SER A 41 4.01 -11.40 7.75
N SER A 42 3.16 -12.39 8.02
CA SER A 42 2.24 -12.96 7.04
C SER A 42 1.10 -12.00 6.67
N GLU A 43 0.54 -11.24 7.62
CA GLU A 43 -0.43 -10.19 7.30
C GLU A 43 0.21 -9.06 6.52
N GLN A 44 1.41 -8.62 6.91
CA GLN A 44 2.16 -7.59 6.17
C GLN A 44 2.36 -7.99 4.70
N GLU A 45 2.93 -9.17 4.44
CA GLU A 45 3.14 -9.69 3.09
C GLU A 45 1.83 -9.78 2.29
N PHE A 46 0.76 -10.25 2.94
CA PHE A 46 -0.50 -10.47 2.24
C PHE A 46 -1.24 -9.16 1.92
N ILE A 47 -1.17 -8.15 2.79
CA ILE A 47 -1.75 -6.83 2.53
C ILE A 47 -0.94 -6.11 1.45
N GLU A 48 0.40 -6.17 1.50
CA GLU A 48 1.29 -5.64 0.44
C GLU A 48 0.96 -6.27 -0.91
N PHE A 49 0.89 -7.61 -0.98
CA PHE A 49 0.52 -8.33 -2.19
C PHE A 49 -0.84 -7.89 -2.73
N LYS A 50 -1.86 -7.79 -1.87
CA LYS A 50 -3.20 -7.39 -2.27
C LYS A 50 -3.26 -5.95 -2.76
N PHE A 51 -2.60 -5.02 -2.08
CA PHE A 51 -2.54 -3.63 -2.51
C PHE A 51 -1.81 -3.51 -3.85
N HIS A 52 -0.67 -4.17 -4.01
CA HIS A 52 0.07 -4.20 -5.26
C HIS A 52 -0.76 -4.77 -6.42
N GLU A 53 -1.49 -5.87 -6.19
CA GLU A 53 -2.40 -6.47 -7.17
C GLU A 53 -3.47 -5.46 -7.64
N LEU A 54 -4.07 -4.69 -6.72
CA LEU A 54 -5.05 -3.66 -7.07
C LEU A 54 -4.46 -2.51 -7.88
N VAL A 55 -3.22 -2.09 -7.58
CA VAL A 55 -2.51 -1.09 -8.39
C VAL A 55 -2.28 -1.62 -9.81
N LEU A 56 -1.81 -2.87 -9.95
CA LEU A 56 -1.59 -3.49 -11.26
C LEU A 56 -2.87 -3.61 -12.10
N ARG A 57 -4.00 -3.90 -11.45
CA ARG A 57 -5.32 -3.97 -12.10
C ARG A 57 -5.89 -2.59 -12.46
N GLY A 58 -5.26 -1.50 -12.03
CA GLY A 58 -5.76 -0.14 -12.23
C GLY A 58 -6.99 0.19 -11.37
N GLU A 59 -7.26 -0.60 -10.32
CA GLU A 59 -8.39 -0.38 -9.41
C GLU A 59 -8.11 0.77 -8.42
N ILE A 60 -6.83 1.10 -8.22
CA ILE A 60 -6.39 2.26 -7.44
C ILE A 60 -5.98 3.39 -8.39
N MET A 61 -6.83 4.41 -8.48
CA MET A 61 -6.58 5.54 -9.38
C MET A 61 -5.41 6.41 -8.91
N ASN A 62 -4.74 7.04 -9.88
CA ASN A 62 -3.64 7.99 -9.68
C ASN A 62 -2.44 7.41 -8.93
N VAL A 63 -2.23 6.09 -9.00
CA VAL A 63 -1.06 5.43 -8.43
C VAL A 63 -0.34 4.66 -9.52
N SER A 64 0.98 4.79 -9.55
CA SER A 64 1.85 4.03 -10.44
C SER A 64 2.97 3.36 -9.65
N ILE A 65 3.47 2.25 -10.16
CA ILE A 65 4.61 1.54 -9.55
C ILE A 65 5.89 2.26 -9.98
N LYS A 66 6.65 2.76 -9.01
CA LYS A 66 7.93 3.43 -9.24
C LYS A 66 9.08 2.42 -9.27
N GLY A 67 8.98 1.37 -8.46
CA GLY A 67 9.97 0.31 -8.39
C GLY A 67 9.82 -0.54 -7.13
N MET A 68 10.84 -1.33 -6.86
CA MET A 68 10.96 -2.20 -5.69
C MET A 68 12.37 -2.00 -5.13
N SER A 69 12.48 -1.90 -3.81
CA SER A 69 13.78 -1.87 -3.13
C SER A 69 14.44 -3.25 -3.14
N ASP A 70 15.73 -3.32 -2.81
CA ASP A 70 16.49 -4.57 -2.73
C ASP A 70 15.95 -5.53 -1.65
N GLU A 71 15.25 -4.98 -0.65
CA GLU A 71 14.57 -5.72 0.42
C GLU A 71 13.17 -6.22 0.02
N GLY A 72 12.77 -5.96 -1.23
CA GLY A 72 11.49 -6.37 -1.77
C GLY A 72 10.30 -5.49 -1.39
N ILE A 73 10.55 -4.29 -0.87
CA ILE A 73 9.49 -3.34 -0.54
C ILE A 73 9.10 -2.55 -1.78
N TYR A 74 7.81 -2.54 -2.13
CA TYR A 74 7.30 -1.78 -3.27
C TYR A 74 7.24 -0.28 -2.98
N HIS A 75 7.68 0.50 -3.97
CA HIS A 75 7.54 1.95 -3.97
C HIS A 75 6.54 2.38 -5.03
N TYR A 76 5.60 3.19 -4.60
CA TYR A 76 4.55 3.75 -5.43
C TYR A 76 4.79 5.24 -5.66
N LEU A 77 4.17 5.78 -6.70
CA LEU A 77 4.14 7.19 -7.02
C LEU A 77 2.69 7.65 -7.16
N LYS A 78 2.30 8.65 -6.37
CA LYS A 78 1.03 9.34 -6.49
C LYS A 78 1.09 10.28 -7.69
N GLN A 79 0.25 10.10 -8.70
CA GLN A 79 0.29 10.88 -9.93
C GLN A 79 -0.46 12.21 -9.81
N TYR A 80 -1.69 12.17 -9.27
CA TYR A 80 -2.62 13.32 -9.17
C TYR A 80 -3.43 13.26 -7.88
#